data_AF-A0A7J9SI17-F1
#
_entry.id   AF-A0A7J9SI17-F1
#
_cell.length_a   1.000
_cell.length_b   1.000
_cell.length_c   1.000
_cell.angle_alpha   90.00
_cell.angle_beta   90.00
_cell.angle_gamma   90.00
#
_symmetry.space_group_name_H-M   'P 1'
#
loop_
_entity.id
_entity.type
_entity.pdbx_description
1 polymer ?
#
loop_
_entity_poly.entity_id
_entity_poly.type
_entity_poly.pdbx_seq_one_letter_code
_entity_poly.pdbx_strand_id
1 'polypeptide(L)'
;MARPEVVLDFLQFQDFGLLFVMGGAAAVSAVTFTLGADVLRGTAPLTGRAYGRRVKQLDRNVLVGGAIFGVGWGLSGICPGAAYASLGVGNWPILWAIGGMFLGAYAQGYARSVLADRRGAEGIPGAD
;
A
#
# COMPACT_ATOMS: atom_id res chain seq x y z
N MET A 1 8.18 -16.63 -8.66
CA MET A 1 7.26 -15.62 -8.07
C MET A 1 6.45 -16.10 -6.86
N ALA A 2 6.47 -17.38 -6.46
CA ALA A 2 5.79 -17.87 -5.23
C ALA A 2 6.74 -18.67 -4.33
N ARG A 3 8.02 -18.28 -4.33
CA ARG A 3 9.10 -18.95 -3.63
C ARG A 3 9.53 -18.05 -2.46
N PRO A 4 9.21 -18.40 -1.21
CA PRO A 4 9.55 -17.57 -0.04
C PRO A 4 11.07 -17.38 0.10
N GLU A 5 11.88 -18.24 -0.53
CA GLU A 5 13.35 -18.18 -0.52
C GLU A 5 13.89 -16.90 -1.16
N VAL A 6 13.21 -16.34 -2.17
CA VAL A 6 13.62 -15.11 -2.86
C VAL A 6 13.60 -13.90 -1.93
N VAL A 7 12.70 -13.91 -0.95
CA VAL A 7 12.60 -12.84 0.06
C VAL A 7 13.73 -12.95 1.08
N LEU A 8 14.06 -14.18 1.48
CA LEU A 8 15.13 -14.47 2.43
C LEU A 8 16.51 -14.17 1.84
N ASP A 9 16.75 -14.51 0.57
CA ASP A 9 18.01 -14.20 -0.13
C ASP A 9 18.23 -12.70 -0.34
N PHE A 10 17.15 -11.95 -0.58
CA PHE A 10 17.18 -10.49 -0.60
C PHE A 10 17.59 -9.92 0.77
N LEU A 11 17.00 -10.41 1.87
CA LEU A 11 17.32 -9.96 3.23
C LEU A 11 18.75 -10.37 3.67
N GLN A 12 19.31 -11.42 3.07
CA GLN A 12 20.67 -11.91 3.33
C GLN A 12 21.74 -11.32 2.38
N PHE A 13 21.38 -10.36 1.51
CA PHE A 13 22.27 -9.74 0.52
C PHE A 13 22.90 -10.70 -0.51
N GLN A 14 22.33 -11.90 -0.67
CA GLN A 14 22.79 -12.88 -1.66
C GLN A 14 22.18 -12.60 -3.04
N ASP A 15 20.96 -12.06 -3.09
CA ASP A 15 20.24 -11.87 -4.35
C ASP A 15 19.46 -10.54 -4.42
N PHE A 16 19.96 -9.59 -5.20
CA PHE A 16 19.38 -8.23 -5.36
C PHE A 16 18.27 -8.16 -6.41
N GLY A 17 17.89 -9.29 -7.03
CA GLY A 17 16.89 -9.30 -8.10
C GLY A 17 15.54 -8.71 -7.68
N LEU A 18 15.08 -9.02 -6.46
CA LEU A 18 13.81 -8.48 -5.93
C LEU A 18 13.86 -6.96 -5.74
N LEU A 19 15.00 -6.44 -5.25
CA LEU A 19 15.24 -5.01 -5.08
C LEU A 19 15.22 -4.27 -6.42
N PHE A 20 15.87 -4.85 -7.43
CA PHE A 20 15.94 -4.24 -8.75
C PHE A 20 14.57 -4.20 -9.44
N VAL A 21 13.77 -5.27 -9.30
CA VAL A 21 12.41 -5.32 -9.86
C VAL A 21 11.48 -4.35 -9.13
N MET A 22 11.45 -4.35 -7.80
CA MET A 22 10.61 -3.43 -7.02
C MET A 22 11.05 -1.97 -7.20
N GLY A 23 12.36 -1.72 -7.16
CA GLY A 23 12.95 -0.39 -7.37
C GLY A 23 12.73 0.12 -8.80
N GLY A 24 12.91 -0.72 -9.81
CA GLY A 24 12.63 -0.39 -11.20
C GLY A 24 11.15 -0.10 -11.44
N ALA A 25 10.25 -0.93 -10.90
CA ALA A 25 8.80 -0.70 -10.98
C ALA A 25 8.41 0.62 -10.29
N ALA A 26 8.99 0.92 -9.12
CA ALA A 26 8.76 2.17 -8.40
C ALA A 26 9.26 3.38 -9.19
N ALA A 27 10.46 3.30 -9.78
CA ALA A 27 11.04 4.37 -10.60
C ALA A 27 10.19 4.63 -11.85
N VAL A 28 9.83 3.59 -12.60
CA VAL A 28 8.96 3.71 -13.79
C VAL A 28 7.60 4.30 -13.41
N SER A 29 6.99 3.85 -12.31
CA SER A 29 5.73 4.39 -11.82
C SER A 29 5.86 5.86 -11.44
N ALA A 30 6.92 6.22 -10.71
CA ALA A 30 7.19 7.59 -10.31
C ALA A 30 7.33 8.51 -11.52
N VAL A 31 8.16 8.12 -12.50
CA VAL A 31 8.36 8.86 -13.76
C VAL A 31 7.06 8.99 -14.54
N THR A 32 6.28 7.92 -14.63
CA THR A 32 5.00 7.92 -15.37
C THR A 32 3.97 8.86 -14.72
N PHE A 33 3.88 8.87 -13.39
CA PHE A 33 2.93 9.74 -12.68
C PHE A 33 3.40 11.20 -12.61
N THR A 34 4.70 11.48 -12.53
CA THR A 34 5.21 12.85 -12.57
C THR A 34 5.09 13.44 -13.96
N LEU A 35 5.67 12.78 -14.97
CA LEU A 35 5.62 13.25 -16.35
C LEU A 35 4.20 13.18 -16.92
N GLY A 36 3.42 12.15 -16.57
CA GLY A 36 2.03 12.04 -17.01
C GLY A 36 1.18 13.20 -16.48
N ALA A 37 1.32 13.58 -15.21
CA ALA A 37 0.60 14.74 -14.68
C ALA A 37 0.98 16.05 -15.40
N ASP A 38 2.26 16.24 -15.70
CA ASP A 38 2.76 17.45 -16.39
C ASP A 38 2.36 17.49 -17.88
N VAL A 39 2.51 16.35 -18.60
CA VAL A 39 2.18 16.22 -20.03
C VAL A 39 0.68 16.31 -20.27
N LEU A 40 -0.13 15.73 -19.38
CA LEU A 40 -1.60 15.77 -19.50
C LEU A 40 -2.20 17.10 -19.02
N ARG A 41 -1.40 18.05 -18.51
CA ARG A 41 -1.85 19.38 -18.02
C ARG A 41 -3.08 19.33 -17.11
N GLY A 42 -3.23 18.25 -16.37
CA GLY A 42 -4.38 18.08 -15.50
C GLY A 42 -5.68 17.65 -16.19
N THR A 43 -5.67 17.07 -17.40
CA THR A 43 -6.86 16.49 -18.04
C THR A 43 -6.59 15.06 -18.54
N ALA A 44 -7.38 14.11 -18.05
CA ALA A 44 -7.29 12.71 -18.47
C ALA A 44 -7.62 12.59 -19.98
N PRO A 45 -6.83 11.88 -20.80
CA PRO A 45 -6.96 11.94 -22.26
C PRO A 45 -8.20 11.18 -22.75
N LEU A 46 -8.62 10.15 -22.00
CA LEU A 46 -9.76 9.28 -22.32
C LEU A 46 -11.09 9.80 -21.76
N THR A 47 -11.07 10.62 -20.71
CA THR A 47 -12.28 11.05 -20.00
C THR A 47 -12.46 12.56 -19.91
N GLY A 48 -11.45 13.35 -20.29
CA GLY A 48 -11.48 14.82 -20.20
C GLY A 48 -11.58 15.37 -18.77
N ARG A 49 -11.50 14.50 -17.75
CA ARG A 49 -11.65 14.86 -16.33
C ARG A 49 -10.36 15.45 -15.78
N ALA A 50 -10.49 16.31 -14.78
CA ALA A 50 -9.34 16.86 -14.07
C ALA A 50 -8.46 15.72 -13.50
N TYR A 51 -7.23 15.60 -14.00
CA TYR A 51 -6.23 14.63 -13.59
C TYR A 51 -5.20 15.30 -12.68
N GLY A 52 -5.51 15.36 -11.39
CA GLY A 52 -4.63 15.95 -10.39
C GLY A 52 -3.73 14.92 -9.71
N ARG A 53 -2.48 15.29 -9.43
CA ARG A 53 -1.59 14.49 -8.57
C ARG A 53 -2.08 14.55 -7.12
N ARG A 54 -2.68 13.47 -6.62
CA ARG A 54 -3.04 13.36 -5.19
C ARG A 54 -1.79 12.97 -4.40
N VAL A 55 -1.05 13.96 -3.91
CA VAL A 55 0.08 13.74 -2.99
C VAL A 55 -0.43 13.48 -1.58
N LYS A 56 -0.01 12.36 -0.98
CA LYS A 56 -0.21 12.10 0.45
C LYS A 56 0.92 12.79 1.20
N GLN A 57 0.59 13.67 2.14
CA GLN A 57 1.58 14.28 3.04
C GLN A 57 2.23 13.19 3.90
N LEU A 58 3.55 13.28 4.11
CA LEU A 58 4.28 12.39 5.01
C LEU A 58 3.94 12.79 6.45
N ASP A 59 2.95 12.11 7.00
CA ASP A 59 2.49 12.29 8.38
C ASP A 59 2.94 11.10 9.24
N ARG A 60 2.96 11.27 10.57
CA ARG A 60 3.29 10.23 11.56
C ARG A 60 2.47 8.96 11.35
N ASN A 61 1.22 9.11 10.94
CA ASN A 61 0.33 7.98 10.60
C ASN A 61 0.85 7.14 9.42
N VAL A 62 1.51 7.77 8.44
CA VAL A 62 2.11 7.08 7.28
C VAL A 62 3.34 6.32 7.73
N LEU A 63 4.17 6.92 8.58
CA LEU A 63 5.39 6.29 9.07
C LEU A 63 5.08 5.07 9.96
N VAL A 64 4.17 5.23 10.94
CA VAL A 64 3.76 4.14 11.83
C VAL A 64 3.05 3.04 11.06
N GLY A 65 2.10 3.39 10.19
CA GLY A 65 1.39 2.40 9.36
C GLY A 65 2.33 1.67 8.40
N GLY A 66 3.28 2.38 7.78
CA GLY A 66 4.28 1.80 6.89
C GLY A 66 5.22 0.82 7.62
N ALA A 67 5.65 1.15 8.83
CA ALA A 67 6.48 0.27 9.65
C ALA A 67 5.73 -1.02 10.03
N ILE A 68 4.50 -0.91 10.53
CA ILE A 68 3.66 -2.08 10.89
C ILE A 68 3.41 -2.96 9.66
N PHE A 69 3.05 -2.33 8.53
CA PHE A 69 2.82 -3.03 7.27
C PHE A 69 4.08 -3.74 6.77
N GLY A 70 5.24 -3.07 6.83
CA GLY A 70 6.52 -3.65 6.42
C GLY A 70 6.94 -4.83 7.30
N VAL A 71 6.76 -4.74 8.62
CA VAL A 71 7.02 -5.85 9.55
C VAL A 71 6.10 -7.03 9.26
N GLY A 72 4.80 -6.79 9.06
CA GLY A 72 3.84 -7.85 8.74
C GLY A 72 4.15 -8.54 7.41
N TRP A 73 4.54 -7.77 6.39
CA TRP A 73 5.05 -8.31 5.13
C TRP A 73 6.28 -9.18 5.37
N GLY A 74 7.25 -8.70 6.15
CA GLY A 74 8.52 -9.39 6.42
C GLY A 74 8.34 -10.72 7.14
N LEU A 75 7.44 -10.73 8.14
CA LEU A 75 7.12 -11.92 8.93
C LEU A 75 6.33 -12.96 8.11
N SER A 76 5.43 -12.51 7.23
CA SER A 76 4.61 -13.42 6.41
C SER A 76 5.35 -13.93 5.18
N GLY A 77 6.40 -13.24 4.72
CA GLY A 77 7.11 -13.57 3.49
C GLY A 77 6.24 -13.46 2.23
N ILE A 78 5.07 -12.81 2.34
CA ILE A 78 4.07 -12.70 1.28
C ILE A 78 3.89 -11.23 0.93
N CYS A 79 4.14 -10.88 -0.33
CA CYS A 79 3.76 -9.57 -0.84
C CYS A 79 2.32 -9.56 -1.33
N PRO A 80 1.57 -8.46 -1.12
CA PRO A 80 0.18 -8.38 -1.56
C PRO A 80 0.05 -8.65 -3.07
N GLY A 81 0.97 -8.13 -3.89
CA GLY A 81 0.99 -8.38 -5.34
C GLY A 81 1.15 -9.87 -5.71
N ALA A 82 2.08 -10.57 -5.06
CA ALA A 82 2.28 -12.00 -5.29
C ALA A 82 1.15 -12.84 -4.68
N ALA A 83 0.50 -12.36 -3.62
CA ALA A 83 -0.68 -13.01 -3.06
C ALA A 83 -1.81 -13.07 -4.11
N TYR A 84 -2.10 -11.94 -4.77
CA TYR A 84 -3.08 -11.90 -5.85
C TYR A 84 -2.67 -12.75 -7.06
N ALA A 85 -1.41 -12.71 -7.47
CA ALA A 85 -0.92 -13.54 -8.56
C ALA A 85 -0.99 -15.04 -8.23
N SER A 86 -0.65 -15.43 -7.00
CA SER A 86 -0.69 -16.83 -6.54
C SER A 86 -2.11 -17.38 -6.49
N LEU A 87 -3.09 -16.53 -6.19
CA LEU A 87 -4.51 -16.90 -6.28
C LEU A 87 -4.89 -17.27 -7.72
N GLY A 88 -4.40 -16.53 -8.72
CA GLY A 88 -4.61 -16.83 -10.14
C GLY A 88 -3.97 -18.14 -10.61
N VAL A 89 -2.94 -18.63 -9.91
CA VAL A 89 -2.26 -19.91 -10.19
C VAL A 89 -2.95 -21.08 -9.44
N GLY A 90 -4.01 -20.82 -8.66
CA GLY A 90 -4.76 -21.85 -7.94
C GLY A 90 -4.21 -22.21 -6.56
N ASN A 91 -3.34 -21.37 -5.98
CA ASN A 91 -2.81 -21.58 -4.64
C ASN A 91 -3.83 -21.18 -3.56
N TRP A 92 -4.76 -22.08 -3.24
CA TRP A 92 -5.82 -21.82 -2.25
C TRP A 92 -5.35 -21.43 -0.84
N PRO A 93 -4.25 -21.99 -0.29
CA PRO A 93 -3.68 -21.55 0.99
C PRO A 93 -3.42 -20.04 1.09
N ILE A 94 -3.19 -19.34 -0.03
CA ILE A 94 -2.95 -17.89 -0.04
C ILE A 94 -4.17 -17.08 0.44
N LEU A 95 -5.37 -17.66 0.38
CA LEU A 95 -6.60 -17.01 0.84
C LEU A 95 -6.56 -16.64 2.32
N TRP A 96 -5.85 -17.42 3.15
CA TRP A 96 -5.69 -17.10 4.57
C TRP A 96 -4.89 -15.82 4.76
N ALA A 97 -3.81 -15.64 3.98
CA ALA A 97 -3.01 -14.42 4.01
C ALA A 97 -3.81 -13.21 3.49
N ILE A 98 -4.53 -13.38 2.38
CA ILE A 98 -5.39 -12.34 1.81
C ILE A 98 -6.50 -11.96 2.81
N GLY A 99 -7.17 -12.95 3.41
CA GLY A 99 -8.20 -12.73 4.43
C GLY A 99 -7.66 -11.97 5.64
N GLY A 100 -6.48 -12.35 6.13
CA GLY A 100 -5.80 -11.63 7.21
C GLY A 100 -5.48 -10.18 6.85
N MET A 101 -5.01 -9.90 5.63
CA MET A 101 -4.77 -8.54 5.14
C MET A 101 -6.05 -7.69 5.12
N PHE A 102 -7.15 -8.24 4.59
CA PHE A 102 -8.43 -7.52 4.55
C PHE A 102 -9.01 -7.30 5.94
N LEU A 103 -8.91 -8.29 6.83
CA LEU A 103 -9.37 -8.17 8.20
C LEU A 103 -8.60 -7.08 8.95
N GLY A 104 -7.26 -7.04 8.81
CA GLY A 104 -6.43 -5.99 9.39
C GLY A 104 -6.76 -4.61 8.85
N ALA A 105 -6.95 -4.47 7.53
CA ALA A 105 -7.33 -3.22 6.90
C ALA A 105 -8.71 -2.73 7.38
N TYR A 106 -9.69 -3.63 7.48
CA TYR A 106 -11.03 -3.34 7.97
C TYR A 106 -11.03 -2.95 9.45
N ALA A 107 -10.36 -3.73 10.30
CA ALA A 107 -10.24 -3.45 11.73
C ALA A 107 -9.57 -2.09 11.98
N GLN A 108 -8.50 -1.78 11.23
CA GLN A 108 -7.87 -0.47 11.29
C GLN A 108 -8.84 0.63 10.85
N GLY A 109 -9.56 0.43 9.74
CA GLY A 109 -10.55 1.38 9.23
C GLY A 109 -11.65 1.68 10.24
N TYR A 110 -12.20 0.63 10.86
CA TYR A 110 -13.21 0.72 11.91
C TYR A 110 -12.69 1.44 13.16
N ALA A 111 -11.48 1.09 13.62
CA ALA A 111 -10.87 1.78 14.76
C ALA A 111 -10.74 3.29 14.47
N ARG A 112 -10.26 3.67 13.27
CA ARG A 112 -10.17 5.09 12.89
C ARG A 112 -11.52 5.78 12.80
N SER A 113 -12.56 5.13 12.28
CA SER A 113 -13.89 5.75 12.22
C SER A 113 -14.46 6.01 13.61
N VAL A 114 -14.30 5.07 14.55
CA VAL A 114 -14.75 5.24 15.94
C VAL A 114 -13.97 6.35 16.65
N LEU A 115 -12.65 6.41 16.47
CA LEU A 115 -11.81 7.47 17.05
C LEU A 115 -12.12 8.85 16.45
N ALA A 116 -12.49 8.93 15.18
CA ALA A 116 -12.92 10.17 14.55
C ALA A 116 -14.26 10.65 15.11
N ASP A 117 -15.21 9.73 15.34
CA ASP A 117 -16.54 10.02 15.88
C ASP A 117 -16.45 10.58 17.32
N ARG A 118 -15.60 10.00 18.16
CA ARG A 118 -15.35 10.48 19.53
C ARG A 118 -14.74 11.87 19.59
N ARG A 119 -13.78 12.18 18.70
CA ARG A 119 -13.18 13.52 18.60
C ARG A 119 -14.17 14.57 18.08
N GLY A 120 -15.12 14.17 17.23
CA GLY A 120 -16.21 15.03 16.80
C GLY A 120 -17.18 15.35 17.94
N ALA A 121 -17.44 14.39 18.83
CA ALA A 121 -18.30 14.57 20.00
C ALA A 121 -17.67 15.42 21.11
N GLU A 122 -16.34 15.35 21.32
CA GLU A 122 -15.60 16.18 22.30
C GLU A 122 -15.28 17.60 21.79
N GLY A 123 -15.51 17.88 20.49
CA GLY A 123 -15.16 19.14 19.83
C GLY A 123 -16.14 20.31 19.99
N ILE A 124 -17.15 20.21 20.86
CA ILE A 124 -18.05 21.33 21.20
C ILE A 124 -17.80 21.79 22.65
N PRO A 125 -16.83 22.69 22.91
CA PRO A 125 -16.94 23.60 24.05
C PRO A 125 -17.91 24.73 23.69
N GLY A 126 -18.75 25.09 24.66
CA GLY A 126 -19.85 26.06 24.57
C GLY A 126 -19.63 27.24 23.61
N ALA A 127 -20.59 27.39 22.70
CA ALA A 127 -20.91 28.66 22.07
C ALA A 127 -22.07 29.26 22.87
N ASP A 128 -21.74 29.83 24.02
CA ASP A 128 -22.59 30.68 24.85
C ASP A 128 -21.71 31.69 25.61
#